data_AF-A0A349A5E2-F1
#
_entry.id   AF-A0A349A5E2-F1
#
_cell.length_a   1.000
_cell.length_b   1.000
_cell.length_c   1.000
_cell.angle_alpha   90.00
_cell.angle_beta   90.00
_cell.angle_gamma   90.00
#
_symmetry.space_group_name_H-M   'P 1'
#
loop_
_entity.id
_entity.type
_entity.pdbx_description
1 polymer ?
#
loop_
_entity_poly.entity_id
_entity_poly.type
_entity_poly.pdbx_seq_one_letter_code
_entity_poly.pdbx_strand_id
1 'polypeptide(L)' 'MPRVRAGHPGGRDGNTQSFTLNQTVAAIAKVSLESVNYPGYYLRHRGFQFYIETGSGDLYNQDCTFSAVAPLAR' A
#
# COMPACT_ATOMS: atom_id res chain seq x y z
N MET A 1 -16.03 32.43 -4.90
CA MET A 1 -16.23 31.47 -6.02
C MET A 1 -14.97 31.43 -6.87
N PRO A 2 -14.24 30.31 -6.94
CA PRO A 2 -13.48 30.00 -8.15
C PRO A 2 -13.79 28.60 -8.69
N ARG A 3 -13.82 28.51 -10.02
CA ARG A 3 -14.34 27.43 -10.87
C ARG A 3 -13.61 26.10 -10.71
N VAL A 4 -14.41 25.04 -10.56
CA VAL A 4 -14.02 23.64 -10.84
C VAL A 4 -13.70 23.51 -12.34
N ARG A 5 -12.50 23.02 -12.69
CA ARG A 5 -12.23 22.41 -13.99
C ARG A 5 -12.36 20.91 -13.83
N ALA A 6 -13.46 20.35 -14.33
CA ALA A 6 -13.60 18.92 -14.53
C ALA A 6 -12.58 18.46 -15.59
N GLY A 7 -11.81 17.42 -15.24
CA GLY A 7 -10.91 16.72 -16.15
C GLY A 7 -10.48 15.40 -15.52
N HIS A 8 -11.12 14.31 -15.92
CA HIS A 8 -10.57 12.96 -15.79
C HIS A 8 -10.35 12.49 -17.24
N PRO A 9 -9.11 12.15 -17.63
CA PRO A 9 -8.85 10.74 -17.92
C PRO A 9 -7.39 10.30 -17.71
N GLY A 10 -7.19 9.23 -16.93
CA GLY A 10 -6.18 8.19 -17.20
C GLY A 10 -4.75 8.60 -17.59
N GLY A 11 -4.08 9.46 -16.81
CA GLY A 11 -2.63 9.53 -16.86
C GLY A 11 -2.05 8.27 -16.21
N ARG A 12 -1.36 7.41 -16.97
CA ARG A 12 -0.46 6.42 -16.39
C ARG A 12 0.68 7.20 -15.73
N ASP A 13 0.49 7.62 -14.49
CA ASP A 13 1.63 7.92 -13.64
C ASP A 13 2.49 6.66 -13.64
N GLY A 14 3.78 6.76 -13.97
CA GLY A 14 4.65 5.59 -14.21
C GLY A 14 4.90 4.70 -12.97
N ASN A 15 4.06 4.83 -11.94
CA ASN A 15 4.30 4.38 -10.59
C ASN A 15 3.07 3.74 -9.92
N THR A 16 2.00 3.48 -10.67
CA THR A 16 0.75 2.90 -10.14
C THR A 16 0.93 1.51 -9.51
N GLN A 17 2.12 0.90 -9.61
CA GLN A 17 2.44 -0.43 -9.08
C GLN A 17 3.68 -0.47 -8.18
N SER A 18 4.11 0.68 -7.65
CA SER A 18 5.31 0.75 -6.82
C SER A 18 4.97 1.02 -5.37
N PHE A 19 5.70 0.36 -4.48
CA PHE A 19 5.55 0.47 -3.03
C PHE A 19 6.90 0.65 -2.34
N THR A 20 6.93 1.42 -1.25
CA THR A 20 8.09 1.50 -0.36
C THR A 20 7.94 0.54 0.81
N LEU A 21 9.07 0.00 1.29
CA LEU A 21 9.14 -0.89 2.44
C LEU A 21 9.60 -0.12 3.69
N ASN A 22 8.76 -0.09 4.72
CA ASN A 22 9.14 0.42 6.04
C ASN A 22 9.56 -0.78 6.92
N GLN A 23 10.85 -0.91 7.28
CA GLN A 23 11.44 -2.12 7.91
C GLN A 23 12.01 -1.89 9.32
N THR A 24 12.01 -2.93 10.16
CA THR A 24 12.91 -3.12 11.32
C THR A 24 13.84 -4.32 11.07
N VAL A 25 15.11 -4.22 11.47
CA VAL A 25 16.19 -5.15 11.11
C VAL A 25 16.08 -6.50 11.83
N ALA A 26 16.06 -7.59 11.03
CA ALA A 26 16.34 -8.98 11.36
C ALA A 26 15.39 -9.75 12.32
N ALA A 27 14.25 -10.20 11.78
CA ALA A 27 13.55 -11.46 12.05
C ALA A 27 12.26 -11.44 11.22
N ILE A 28 12.05 -12.40 10.30
CA ILE A 28 10.87 -12.48 9.39
C ILE A 28 10.27 -11.09 9.12
N ALA A 29 11.00 -10.21 8.43
CA ALA A 29 10.72 -8.76 8.46
C ALA A 29 9.23 -8.51 8.23
N LYS A 30 8.56 -8.02 9.29
CA LYS A 30 7.19 -7.53 9.21
C LYS A 30 7.26 -6.23 8.44
N VAL A 31 6.59 -6.19 7.30
CA VAL A 31 6.65 -5.06 6.38
C VAL A 31 5.26 -4.55 6.08
N SER A 32 5.16 -3.24 5.94
CA SER A 32 4.01 -2.57 5.34
C SER A 32 4.44 -1.94 4.02
N LEU A 33 3.57 -2.03 3.02
CA LEU A 33 3.80 -1.56 1.66
C LEU A 33 3.05 -0.25 1.47
N GLU A 34 3.75 0.88 1.50
CA GLU A 34 3.16 2.20 1.30
C GLU A 34 3.12 2.55 -0.19
N SER A 35 1.98 3.05 -0.67
CA SER A 35 1.78 3.44 -2.07
C SER A 35 2.61 4.67 -2.40
N VAL A 36 3.44 4.62 -3.44
CA VAL A 36 4.31 5.76 -3.76
C VAL A 36 3.51 6.94 -4.34
N ASN A 37 2.44 6.66 -5.11
CA ASN A 37 1.57 7.69 -5.69
C ASN A 37 0.49 8.20 -4.73
N TYR A 38 0.26 7.52 -3.60
CA TYR A 38 -0.67 7.93 -2.54
C TYR A 38 -0.01 7.80 -1.16
N PRO A 39 0.91 8.72 -0.78
CA PRO A 39 1.57 8.67 0.53
C PRO A 39 0.55 8.63 1.68
N GLY A 40 0.81 7.80 2.69
CA GLY A 40 -0.12 7.52 3.80
C GLY A 40 -1.19 6.46 3.50
N TYR A 41 -1.22 5.88 2.29
CA TYR A 41 -2.04 4.72 1.94
C TYR A 41 -1.16 3.46 1.85
N TYR A 42 -1.70 2.35 2.33
CA TYR A 42 -0.97 1.10 2.45
C TYR A 42 -1.72 -0.04 1.78
N LEU A 43 -0.98 -1.04 1.29
CA LEU A 43 -1.59 -2.30 0.87
C LEU A 43 -2.19 -2.99 2.10
N ARG A 44 -3.50 -3.18 2.08
CA ARG A 44 -4.31 -3.78 3.16
C ARG A 44 -5.03 -5.00 2.63
N HIS A 45 -5.05 -6.09 3.40
CA HIS A 45 -5.95 -7.20 3.11
C HIS A 45 -7.30 -7.00 3.80
N ARG A 46 -8.42 -7.27 3.11
CA ARG A 46 -9.76 -7.31 3.70
C ARG A 46 -10.62 -8.27 2.89
N GLY A 47 -11.29 -9.22 3.55
CA GLY A 47 -12.15 -10.18 2.85
C GLY A 47 -11.43 -10.97 1.75
N PHE A 48 -10.17 -11.35 1.99
CA PHE A 48 -9.29 -12.05 1.04
C PHE A 48 -8.96 -11.29 -0.25
N GLN A 49 -9.22 -9.98 -0.29
CA GLN A 49 -8.83 -9.09 -1.38
C GLN A 49 -7.81 -8.07 -0.89
N PHE A 50 -7.01 -7.53 -1.81
CA PHE A 50 -6.05 -6.47 -1.55
C PHE A 50 -6.60 -5.12 -2.01
N TYR A 51 -6.42 -4.11 -1.17
CA TYR A 51 -6.80 -2.73 -1.44
C TYR A 51 -5.66 -1.78 -1.05
N ILE A 52 -5.63 -0.61 -1.67
CA ILE A 52 -4.80 0.52 -1.23
C ILE A 52 -5.72 1.44 -0.42
N GLU A 53 -5.59 1.41 0.89
CA GLU A 53 -6.48 2.14 1.82
C GLU A 53 -5.64 2.85 2.89
N THR A 54 -6.25 3.83 3.55
CA THR A 54 -5.70 4.49 4.74
C THR A 54 -6.61 4.24 5.94
N GLY A 55 -6.07 4.30 7.15
CA GLY A 55 -6.81 3.96 8.36
C GLY A 55 -5.95 3.97 9.61
N SER A 56 -6.52 3.52 10.72
CA SER A 56 -5.87 3.45 12.02
C SER A 56 -6.47 2.34 12.90
N GLY A 57 -5.79 2.02 14.00
CA GLY A 57 -6.18 0.99 14.95
C GLY A 57 -5.55 -0.38 14.68
N ASP A 58 -5.70 -1.29 15.64
CA ASP A 58 -4.94 -2.55 15.65
C ASP A 58 -5.27 -3.46 14.47
N LEU A 59 -6.56 -3.58 14.12
CA LEU A 59 -6.97 -4.37 12.97
C LEU A 59 -6.41 -3.79 11.66
N TYR A 60 -6.36 -2.45 11.55
CA TYR A 60 -5.71 -1.81 10.40
C TYR A 60 -4.22 -2.12 10.33
N ASN A 61 -3.53 -2.00 11.45
CA ASN A 61 -2.10 -2.31 11.53
C ASN A 61 -1.82 -3.78 11.18
N GLN A 62 -2.63 -4.71 11.68
CA GLN A 62 -2.51 -6.14 11.39
C GLN A 62 -2.78 -6.44 9.92
N ASP A 63 -3.83 -5.86 9.34
CA ASP A 63 -4.21 -6.11 7.96
C ASP A 63 -3.22 -5.55 6.92
N CYS A 64 -2.44 -4.53 7.31
CA CYS A 64 -1.40 -3.87 6.50
C CYS A 64 0.01 -4.43 6.75
N THR A 65 0.16 -5.49 7.55
CA THR A 65 1.46 -6.05 7.92
C THR A 65 1.66 -7.45 7.33
N PHE A 66 2.69 -7.61 6.52
CA PHE A 66 3.03 -8.87 5.86
C PHE A 66 4.35 -9.43 6.38
N SER A 67 4.50 -10.75 6.36
CA SER A 67 5.78 -11.40 6.59
C SER A 67 6.48 -11.60 5.24
N ALA A 68 7.64 -10.98 5.06
CA ALA A 68 8.48 -11.27 3.91
C ALA A 68 9.11 -12.66 4.06
N VAL A 69 8.86 -13.54 3.08
CA VAL A 69 9.36 -14.92 3.05
C VAL A 69 10.15 -15.17 1.76
N ALA A 70 11.00 -16.21 1.77
CA ALA A 70 11.66 -16.65 0.55
C ALA A 70 10.63 -17.01 -0.53
N PRO A 71 10.93 -16.78 -1.83
CA PRO A 71 10.04 -17.16 -2.92
C PRO A 71 9.71 -18.65 -2.86
N LEU A 72 8.43 -18.98 -3.03
CA LEU A 72 7.96 -20.37 -3.02
C LEU A 72 8.22 -21.09 -4.35
N ALA A 73 8.48 -20.35 -5.42
CA ALA A 73 8.76 -20.86 -6.74
C ALA A 73 10.16 -20.44 -7.20
N ARG A 74 10.75 -21.26 -8.06
CA ARG A 74 12.08 -21.07 -8.65
C ARG A 74 11.98 -20.89 -10.16
#